data_AF-A0A0D2LH74-F1
#
_entry.id   AF-A0A0D2LH74-F1
#
_cell.length_a   1.000
_cell.length_b   1.000
_cell.length_c   1.000
_cell.angle_alpha   90.00
_cell.angle_beta   90.00
_cell.angle_gamma   90.00
#
_symmetry.space_group_name_H-M   'P 1'
#
loop_
_entity.id
_entity.type
_entity.pdbx_description
1 polymer ?
#
loop_
_entity_poly.entity_id
_entity_poly.type
_entity_poly.pdbx_seq_one_letter_code
_entity_poly.pdbx_strand_id
1 'polypeptide(L)'
;MTQVGASQKLACVIDGESLMNDGSALVIFLLLQKIVEGEAVTVGGAIAQFCLLAVVGMVLGIAFGAATSWLLDNIFRDPTLTTIVTLMSAYASYYTADRLVGASGLLAVVCNGFAMSLIGGRQIALRAEEAMHGFWGVLEWGANTILFVWVGIVLAIVLPPSHEETVITDQPIHLVPSDAGYVVVLYIWLQVG
;
A
#
# COMPACT_ATOMS: atom_id res chain seq x y z
N MET A 1 7.00 0.71 18.75
CA MET A 1 6.71 -0.42 19.70
C MET A 1 7.94 -1.05 20.36
N THR A 2 9.17 -0.80 19.89
CA THR A 2 10.42 -1.26 20.56
C THR A 2 10.70 -0.61 21.92
N GLN A 3 10.01 0.48 22.25
CA GLN A 3 10.16 1.18 23.54
C GLN A 3 9.40 0.52 24.72
N VAL A 4 8.54 -0.46 24.48
CA VAL A 4 7.70 -1.09 25.54
C VAL A 4 8.06 -2.58 25.79
N GLY A 5 9.19 -3.06 25.25
CA GLY A 5 9.67 -4.42 25.52
C GLY A 5 8.92 -5.55 24.80
N ALA A 6 8.10 -5.25 23.81
CA ALA A 6 7.48 -6.26 22.94
C ALA A 6 8.56 -6.96 22.10
N SER A 7 8.53 -8.29 22.04
CA SER A 7 9.49 -9.07 21.23
C SER A 7 9.38 -8.69 19.75
N GLN A 8 10.51 -8.66 19.01
CA GLN A 8 10.52 -8.39 17.56
C GLN A 8 9.54 -9.27 16.77
N LYS A 9 9.31 -10.50 17.25
CA LYS A 9 8.33 -11.43 16.65
C LYS A 9 6.90 -10.92 16.79
N LEU A 10 6.54 -10.36 17.95
CA LEU A 10 5.21 -9.83 18.20
C LEU A 10 4.95 -8.58 17.35
N ALA A 11 5.94 -7.70 17.23
CA ALA A 11 5.85 -6.54 16.34
C ALA A 11 5.63 -6.95 14.88
N CYS A 12 6.42 -7.91 14.37
CA CYS A 12 6.27 -8.43 13.01
C CYS A 12 4.89 -9.06 12.76
N VAL A 13 4.32 -9.78 13.74
CA VAL A 13 2.96 -10.35 13.63
C VAL A 13 1.90 -9.24 13.55
N ILE A 14 2.00 -8.22 14.40
CA ILE A 14 1.04 -7.10 14.43
C ILE A 14 1.11 -6.27 13.15
N ASP A 15 2.32 -5.98 12.65
CA ASP A 15 2.51 -5.24 11.41
C ASP A 15 1.97 -6.02 10.21
N GLY A 16 2.21 -7.35 10.18
CA GLY A 16 1.67 -8.23 9.16
C GLY A 16 0.14 -8.31 9.18
N GLU A 17 -0.47 -8.34 10.37
CA GLU A 17 -1.93 -8.33 10.54
C GLU A 17 -2.54 -7.02 10.04
N SER A 18 -1.95 -5.88 10.40
CA SER A 18 -2.41 -4.56 9.93
C SER A 18 -2.32 -4.46 8.41
N LEU A 19 -1.22 -4.90 7.80
CA LEU A 19 -1.04 -4.84 6.36
C LEU A 19 -2.04 -5.73 5.60
N MET A 20 -2.33 -6.93 6.13
CA MET A 20 -3.38 -7.80 5.59
C MET A 20 -4.78 -7.21 5.76
N ASN A 21 -5.04 -6.54 6.87
CA ASN A 21 -6.30 -5.86 7.13
C ASN A 21 -6.53 -4.71 6.13
N ASP A 22 -5.52 -3.89 5.87
CA ASP A 22 -5.60 -2.81 4.88
C ASP A 22 -5.86 -3.36 3.47
N GLY A 23 -5.16 -4.44 3.09
CA GLY A 23 -5.42 -5.14 1.83
C GLY A 23 -6.84 -5.70 1.72
N SER A 24 -7.39 -6.22 2.82
CA SER A 24 -8.75 -6.75 2.88
C SER A 24 -9.81 -5.65 2.79
N ALA A 25 -9.60 -4.53 3.49
CA ALA A 25 -10.46 -3.35 3.42
C ALA A 25 -10.55 -2.80 2.00
N LEU A 26 -9.42 -2.75 1.29
CA LEU A 26 -9.39 -2.36 -0.11
C LEU A 26 -10.18 -3.34 -1.01
N VAL A 27 -10.04 -4.65 -0.82
CA VAL A 27 -10.81 -5.64 -1.59
C VAL A 27 -12.31 -5.43 -1.38
N ILE A 28 -12.73 -5.16 -0.15
CA ILE A 28 -14.13 -4.83 0.17
C ILE A 28 -14.53 -3.52 -0.54
N PHE A 29 -13.69 -2.49 -0.50
CA PHE A 29 -13.95 -1.22 -1.20
C PHE A 29 -14.14 -1.43 -2.71
N LEU A 30 -13.29 -2.22 -3.36
CA LEU A 30 -13.41 -2.53 -4.79
C LEU A 30 -14.71 -3.29 -5.11
N LEU A 31 -15.16 -4.18 -4.23
CA LEU A 31 -16.45 -4.86 -4.37
C LEU A 31 -17.62 -3.89 -4.22
N LEU A 32 -17.57 -3.00 -3.23
CA LEU A 32 -18.59 -1.97 -3.02
C LEU A 32 -18.65 -0.99 -4.21
N GLN A 33 -17.50 -0.61 -4.75
CA GLN A 33 -17.42 0.25 -5.93
C GLN A 33 -18.18 -0.36 -7.11
N LYS A 34 -18.00 -1.65 -7.40
CA LYS A 34 -18.73 -2.34 -8.47
C LYS A 34 -20.25 -2.36 -8.27
N ILE A 35 -20.68 -2.51 -7.02
CA ILE A 35 -22.11 -2.44 -6.66
C ILE A 35 -22.64 -1.02 -6.94
N VAL A 36 -21.89 0.02 -6.56
CA VAL A 36 -22.26 1.43 -6.80
C VAL A 36 -22.27 1.76 -8.30
N GLU A 37 -21.39 1.14 -9.09
CA GLU A 37 -21.35 1.26 -10.56
C GLU A 37 -22.52 0.53 -11.26
N GLY A 38 -23.39 -0.14 -10.51
CA GLY A 38 -24.62 -0.75 -11.01
C GLY A 38 -24.47 -2.19 -11.51
N GLU A 39 -23.35 -2.86 -11.20
CA GLU A 39 -23.26 -4.30 -11.42
C GLU A 39 -24.26 -5.03 -10.53
N ALA A 40 -25.12 -5.87 -11.12
CA ALA A 40 -26.06 -6.70 -10.37
C ALA A 40 -25.31 -7.81 -9.63
N VAL A 41 -24.84 -7.51 -8.42
CA VAL A 41 -24.09 -8.46 -7.59
C VAL A 41 -25.06 -9.27 -6.74
N THR A 42 -25.21 -10.56 -7.07
CA THR A 42 -25.85 -11.52 -6.16
C THR A 42 -24.91 -11.83 -4.99
N VAL A 43 -25.43 -12.28 -3.84
CA VAL A 43 -24.59 -12.68 -2.69
C VAL A 43 -23.54 -13.72 -3.10
N GLY A 44 -23.91 -14.70 -3.93
CA GLY A 44 -22.97 -15.69 -4.47
C GLY A 44 -21.93 -15.07 -5.40
N GLY A 45 -22.32 -14.09 -6.22
CA GLY A 45 -21.41 -13.32 -7.06
C GLY A 45 -20.39 -12.50 -6.25
N ALA A 46 -20.83 -11.86 -5.17
CA ALA A 46 -19.96 -11.11 -4.26
C ALA A 46 -18.90 -12.02 -3.63
N ILE A 47 -19.31 -13.19 -3.13
CA ILE A 47 -18.38 -14.17 -2.53
C ILE A 47 -17.38 -14.68 -3.58
N ALA A 48 -17.85 -15.02 -4.79
CA ALA A 48 -16.98 -15.49 -5.86
C ALA A 48 -15.98 -14.41 -6.29
N GLN A 49 -16.42 -13.16 -6.42
CA GLN A 49 -15.54 -12.03 -6.72
C GLN A 49 -14.54 -11.78 -5.59
N PHE A 50 -14.98 -11.80 -4.33
CA PHE A 50 -14.07 -11.68 -3.18
C PHE A 50 -12.98 -12.76 -3.22
N CYS A 51 -13.37 -14.02 -3.42
CA CYS A 51 -12.40 -15.12 -3.55
C CYS A 51 -11.45 -14.91 -4.74
N LEU A 52 -11.94 -14.43 -5.87
CA LEU A 52 -11.11 -14.12 -7.03
C LEU A 52 -10.11 -12.99 -6.71
N LEU A 53 -10.57 -11.87 -6.17
CA LEU A 53 -9.69 -10.75 -5.83
C LEU A 53 -8.65 -11.15 -4.77
N ALA A 54 -9.08 -11.84 -3.71
CA ALA A 54 -8.23 -12.15 -2.56
C ALA A 54 -7.33 -13.37 -2.79
N VAL A 55 -7.90 -14.53 -3.10
CA VAL A 55 -7.15 -15.80 -3.16
C VAL A 55 -6.21 -15.82 -4.36
N VAL A 56 -6.69 -15.40 -5.54
CA VAL A 56 -5.85 -15.39 -6.75
C VAL A 56 -4.74 -14.35 -6.62
N GLY A 57 -5.04 -13.16 -6.07
CA GLY A 57 -4.04 -12.14 -5.79
C GLY A 57 -2.95 -12.66 -4.84
N MET A 58 -3.35 -13.30 -3.74
CA MET A 58 -2.43 -13.93 -2.78
C MET A 58 -1.53 -14.98 -3.43
N VAL A 59 -2.11 -15.91 -4.20
CA VAL A 59 -1.37 -16.99 -4.87
C VAL A 59 -0.37 -16.42 -5.87
N LEU A 60 -0.77 -15.43 -6.68
CA LEU A 60 0.12 -14.76 -7.63
C LEU A 60 1.26 -14.05 -6.90
N GLY A 61 0.95 -13.30 -5.84
CA GLY A 61 1.96 -12.64 -5.02
C GLY A 61 3.01 -13.61 -4.49
N ILE A 62 2.57 -14.72 -3.88
CA ILE A 62 3.48 -15.76 -3.37
C ILE A 62 4.34 -16.34 -4.50
N ALA A 63 3.76 -16.61 -5.66
CA ALA A 63 4.49 -17.15 -6.81
C ALA A 63 5.58 -16.18 -7.31
N PHE A 64 5.27 -14.88 -7.43
CA PHE A 64 6.24 -13.85 -7.78
C PHE A 64 7.34 -13.73 -6.72
N GLY A 65 6.98 -13.75 -5.43
CA GLY A 65 7.96 -13.63 -4.35
C GLY A 65 8.90 -14.81 -4.30
N ALA A 66 8.38 -16.03 -4.44
CA ALA A 66 9.19 -17.25 -4.52
C ALA A 66 10.14 -17.23 -5.74
N ALA A 67 9.62 -16.83 -6.91
CA ALA A 67 10.43 -16.73 -8.13
C ALA A 67 11.53 -15.66 -7.99
N THR A 68 11.22 -14.53 -7.37
CA THR A 68 12.16 -13.43 -7.16
C THR A 68 13.24 -13.83 -6.16
N SER A 69 12.88 -14.43 -5.03
CA SER A 69 13.85 -14.95 -4.06
C SER A 69 14.79 -15.98 -4.70
N TRP A 70 14.25 -16.90 -5.49
CA TRP A 70 15.07 -17.86 -6.24
C TRP A 70 16.01 -17.16 -7.23
N LEU A 71 15.52 -16.16 -7.96
CA LEU A 71 16.31 -15.42 -8.94
C LEU A 71 17.47 -14.66 -8.27
N LEU A 72 17.21 -14.02 -7.13
CA LEU A 72 18.20 -13.29 -6.37
C LEU A 72 19.24 -14.21 -5.74
N ASP A 73 18.85 -15.37 -5.22
CA ASP A 73 19.80 -16.31 -4.62
C ASP A 73 20.74 -16.96 -5.66
N ASN A 74 20.27 -17.15 -6.90
CA ASN A 74 21.01 -17.92 -7.92
C ASN A 74 21.74 -17.06 -8.96
N ILE A 75 21.22 -15.87 -9.30
CA ILE A 75 21.70 -15.09 -10.47
C ILE A 75 22.37 -13.78 -10.05
N PHE A 76 21.75 -13.03 -9.15
CA PHE A 76 22.21 -11.68 -8.82
C PHE A 76 23.09 -11.68 -7.55
N ARG A 77 24.26 -11.03 -7.63
CA ARG A 77 25.17 -10.86 -6.48
C ARG A 77 25.38 -9.41 -6.08
N ASP A 78 24.85 -8.47 -6.86
CA ASP A 78 25.00 -7.02 -6.64
C ASP A 78 23.83 -6.50 -5.77
N PRO A 79 24.12 -5.77 -4.67
CA PRO A 79 23.10 -5.18 -3.80
C PRO A 79 22.14 -4.22 -4.52
N THR A 80 22.64 -3.44 -5.47
CA THR A 80 21.86 -2.45 -6.22
C THR A 80 20.88 -3.15 -7.17
N LEU A 81 21.35 -4.17 -7.88
CA LEU A 81 20.49 -4.97 -8.75
C LEU A 81 19.42 -5.71 -7.93
N THR A 82 19.76 -6.16 -6.73
CA THR A 82 18.81 -6.81 -5.82
C THR A 82 17.62 -5.88 -5.53
N THR A 83 17.90 -4.63 -5.14
CA THR A 83 16.86 -3.63 -4.90
C THR A 83 15.99 -3.37 -6.13
N ILE A 84 16.61 -3.18 -7.31
CA ILE A 84 15.86 -2.94 -8.56
C ILE A 84 14.96 -4.13 -8.89
N VAL A 85 15.46 -5.36 -8.77
CA VAL A 85 14.68 -6.58 -9.02
C VAL A 85 13.52 -6.70 -8.04
N THR A 86 13.69 -6.32 -6.77
CA THR A 86 12.58 -6.33 -5.80
C THR A 86 11.47 -5.34 -6.19
N LEU A 87 11.83 -4.15 -6.67
CA LEU A 87 10.88 -3.15 -7.15
C LEU A 87 10.17 -3.62 -8.43
N MET A 88 10.92 -4.17 -9.38
CA MET A 88 10.37 -4.73 -10.61
C MET A 88 9.41 -5.89 -10.32
N SER A 89 9.77 -6.75 -9.36
CA SER A 89 8.92 -7.86 -8.93
C SER A 89 7.63 -7.37 -8.29
N ALA A 90 7.70 -6.38 -7.39
CA ALA A 90 6.52 -5.75 -6.81
C ALA A 90 5.59 -5.23 -7.91
N TYR A 91 6.10 -4.43 -8.85
CA TYR A 91 5.29 -3.92 -9.95
C TYR A 91 4.75 -5.02 -10.88
N ALA A 92 5.55 -6.03 -11.22
CA ALA A 92 5.14 -7.14 -12.07
C ALA A 92 4.02 -7.97 -11.43
N SER A 93 4.10 -8.22 -10.11
CA SER A 93 3.06 -8.90 -9.35
C SER A 93 1.74 -8.10 -9.35
N TYR A 94 1.82 -6.79 -9.14
CA TYR A 94 0.68 -5.87 -9.23
C TYR A 94 0.04 -5.94 -10.62
N TYR A 95 0.83 -5.68 -11.65
CA TYR A 95 0.34 -5.56 -13.03
C TYR A 95 -0.29 -6.87 -13.50
N THR A 96 0.34 -8.00 -13.19
CA THR A 96 -0.19 -9.32 -13.57
C THR A 96 -1.51 -9.60 -12.89
N ALA A 97 -1.60 -9.40 -11.57
CA ALA A 97 -2.82 -9.63 -10.83
C ALA A 97 -3.95 -8.70 -11.28
N ASP A 98 -3.71 -7.39 -11.34
CA ASP A 98 -4.72 -6.38 -11.68
C ASP A 98 -5.14 -6.45 -13.16
N ARG A 99 -4.18 -6.39 -14.08
CA ARG A 99 -4.46 -6.17 -15.51
C ARG A 99 -4.62 -7.43 -16.33
N LEU A 100 -3.95 -8.51 -15.97
CA LEU A 100 -3.99 -9.75 -16.75
C LEU A 100 -4.99 -10.76 -16.18
N VAL A 101 -5.19 -10.77 -14.87
CA VAL A 101 -6.02 -11.77 -14.18
C VAL A 101 -7.30 -11.19 -13.59
N GLY A 102 -7.33 -9.87 -13.30
CA GLY A 102 -8.47 -9.22 -12.66
C GLY A 102 -8.57 -9.51 -11.15
N ALA A 103 -7.47 -9.91 -10.52
CA ALA A 103 -7.34 -10.12 -9.08
C ALA A 103 -6.83 -8.84 -8.37
N SER A 104 -6.75 -8.85 -7.03
CA SER A 104 -6.23 -7.70 -6.29
C SER A 104 -4.73 -7.54 -6.49
N GLY A 105 -4.34 -6.53 -7.28
CA GLY A 105 -2.95 -6.17 -7.52
C GLY A 105 -2.20 -5.80 -6.23
N LEU A 106 -2.82 -5.03 -5.36
CA LEU A 106 -2.22 -4.61 -4.08
C LEU A 106 -1.98 -5.80 -3.15
N LEU A 107 -2.95 -6.73 -3.04
CA LEU A 107 -2.77 -7.93 -2.24
C LEU A 107 -1.66 -8.83 -2.82
N ALA A 108 -1.53 -8.90 -4.14
CA ALA A 108 -0.42 -9.60 -4.79
C ALA A 108 0.94 -8.99 -4.43
N VAL A 109 1.07 -7.66 -4.40
CA VAL A 109 2.31 -6.99 -3.96
C VAL A 109 2.65 -7.31 -2.52
N VAL A 110 1.67 -7.26 -1.62
CA VAL A 110 1.89 -7.57 -0.21
C VAL A 110 2.33 -9.02 -0.03
N CYS A 111 1.63 -9.96 -0.67
CA CYS A 111 1.99 -11.38 -0.60
C CYS A 111 3.34 -11.67 -1.28
N ASN A 112 3.73 -10.90 -2.30
CA ASN A 112 5.07 -10.94 -2.89
C ASN A 112 6.14 -10.54 -1.87
N GLY A 113 6.00 -9.39 -1.21
CA GLY A 113 6.92 -8.94 -0.16
C GLY A 113 7.00 -9.92 1.01
N PHE A 114 5.85 -10.47 1.43
CA PHE A 114 5.77 -11.49 2.48
C PHE A 114 6.46 -12.80 2.08
N ALA A 115 6.25 -13.29 0.86
CA ALA A 115 6.94 -14.47 0.37
C ALA A 115 8.45 -14.22 0.24
N MET A 116 8.86 -13.02 -0.18
CA MET A 116 10.28 -12.65 -0.22
C MET A 116 10.90 -12.56 1.17
N SER A 117 10.18 -12.11 2.20
CA SER A 117 10.71 -12.06 3.57
C SER A 117 10.81 -13.45 4.22
N LEU A 118 9.91 -14.38 3.89
CA LEU A 118 9.95 -15.75 4.38
C LEU A 118 10.94 -16.64 3.63
N ILE A 119 10.99 -16.53 2.30
CA ILE A 119 11.77 -17.40 1.42
C ILE A 119 13.17 -16.82 1.18
N GLY A 120 13.29 -15.49 1.18
CA GLY A 120 14.56 -14.79 0.95
C GLY A 120 15.63 -15.32 1.87
N GLY A 121 16.63 -15.99 1.30
CA GLY A 121 17.67 -16.64 2.07
C GLY A 121 18.46 -15.64 2.91
N ARG A 122 19.15 -16.16 3.94
CA ARG A 122 20.06 -15.38 4.80
C ARG A 122 21.14 -14.63 4.02
N GLN A 123 21.40 -15.00 2.77
CA GLN A 123 22.36 -14.35 1.88
C GLN A 123 21.87 -13.03 1.29
N ILE A 124 20.57 -12.90 0.97
CA ILE A 124 19.98 -11.65 0.49
C ILE A 124 20.02 -10.60 1.60
N ALA A 125 19.63 -11.00 2.82
CA ALA A 125 19.74 -10.17 4.01
C ALA A 125 21.19 -9.67 4.21
N LEU A 126 22.18 -10.56 4.30
CA LEU A 126 23.55 -10.12 4.60
C LEU A 126 24.22 -9.23 3.54
N ARG A 127 23.77 -9.25 2.28
CA ARG A 127 24.43 -8.52 1.17
C ARG A 127 23.71 -7.25 0.73
N ALA A 128 22.38 -7.25 0.76
CA ALA A 128 21.57 -6.21 0.16
C ALA A 128 20.63 -5.51 1.15
N GLU A 129 20.60 -5.95 2.42
CA GLU A 129 19.65 -5.44 3.42
C GLU A 129 19.74 -3.93 3.63
N GLU A 130 20.94 -3.35 3.79
CA GLU A 130 21.08 -1.89 3.97
C GLU A 130 20.61 -1.10 2.75
N ALA A 131 21.02 -1.51 1.54
CA ALA A 131 20.66 -0.83 0.31
C ALA A 131 19.16 -0.96 0.01
N MET A 132 18.57 -2.13 0.27
CA MET A 132 17.13 -2.35 0.12
C MET A 132 16.33 -1.54 1.14
N HIS A 133 16.67 -1.62 2.42
CA HIS A 133 15.94 -0.87 3.46
C HIS A 133 16.07 0.63 3.25
N GLY A 134 17.24 1.14 2.87
CA GLY A 134 17.41 2.56 2.55
C GLY A 134 16.52 3.00 1.39
N PHE A 135 16.49 2.23 0.31
CA PHE A 135 15.66 2.55 -0.86
C PHE A 135 14.16 2.48 -0.55
N TRP A 136 13.71 1.38 0.04
CA TRP A 136 12.30 1.18 0.39
C TRP A 136 11.84 2.18 1.47
N GLY A 137 12.69 2.54 2.43
CA GLY A 137 12.39 3.55 3.44
C GLY A 137 12.20 4.94 2.84
N VAL A 138 13.00 5.34 1.86
CA VAL A 138 12.79 6.61 1.12
C VAL A 138 11.48 6.59 0.34
N LEU A 139 11.14 5.46 -0.31
CA LEU A 139 9.89 5.30 -1.02
C LEU A 139 8.67 5.35 -0.08
N GLU A 140 8.74 4.64 1.05
CA GLU A 140 7.67 4.61 2.06
C GLU A 140 7.43 6.02 2.61
N TRP A 141 8.49 6.70 3.06
CA TRP A 141 8.39 8.05 3.58
C TRP A 141 7.85 9.04 2.54
N GLY A 142 8.34 8.95 1.29
CA GLY A 142 7.88 9.79 0.19
C GLY A 142 6.41 9.54 -0.15
N ALA A 143 6.00 8.28 -0.26
CA ALA A 143 4.62 7.89 -0.55
C ALA A 143 3.66 8.34 0.56
N ASN A 144 4.02 8.13 1.83
CA ASN A 144 3.22 8.58 2.96
C ASN A 144 3.06 10.11 2.98
N THR A 145 4.14 10.83 2.72
CA THR A 145 4.10 12.31 2.64
C THR A 145 3.15 12.77 1.54
N ILE A 146 3.27 12.19 0.34
CA ILE A 146 2.41 12.54 -0.80
C ILE A 146 0.95 12.19 -0.49
N LEU A 147 0.67 11.00 0.05
CA LEU A 147 -0.69 10.57 0.39
C LEU A 147 -1.34 11.50 1.40
N PHE A 148 -0.60 11.89 2.44
CA PHE A 148 -1.15 12.73 3.50
C PHE A 148 -1.46 14.15 3.00
N VAL A 149 -0.56 14.74 2.21
CA VAL A 149 -0.82 16.03 1.53
C VAL A 149 -2.01 15.92 0.59
N TRP A 150 -2.08 14.85 -0.21
CA TRP A 150 -3.16 14.64 -1.16
C TRP A 150 -4.53 14.51 -0.48
N VAL A 151 -4.63 13.67 0.55
CA VAL A 151 -5.86 13.51 1.34
C VAL A 151 -6.24 14.82 2.01
N GLY A 152 -5.28 15.57 2.55
CA GLY A 152 -5.53 16.89 3.13
C GLY A 152 -6.13 17.88 2.14
N ILE A 153 -5.60 17.94 0.91
CA ILE A 153 -6.14 18.78 -0.17
C ILE A 153 -7.55 18.33 -0.56
N VAL A 154 -7.77 17.02 -0.74
CA VAL A 154 -9.10 16.49 -1.10
C VAL A 154 -10.12 16.80 -0.02
N LEU A 155 -9.77 16.64 1.26
CA LEU A 155 -10.66 16.97 2.37
C LEU A 155 -10.99 18.46 2.42
N ALA A 156 -10.02 19.34 2.20
CA ALA A 156 -10.26 20.80 2.17
C ALA A 156 -11.20 21.21 1.03
N ILE A 157 -11.15 20.52 -0.11
CA ILE A 157 -12.03 20.80 -1.26
C ILE A 157 -13.43 20.20 -1.05
N VAL A 158 -13.51 18.97 -0.53
CA VAL A 158 -14.78 18.21 -0.43
C VAL A 158 -15.60 18.60 0.80
N LEU A 159 -14.95 19.00 1.90
CA LEU A 159 -15.62 19.39 3.13
C LEU A 159 -15.66 20.93 3.23
N PRO A 160 -16.75 21.59 2.80
CA PRO A 160 -16.88 23.03 2.98
C PRO A 160 -16.83 23.37 4.47
N PRO A 161 -16.18 24.49 4.86
CA PRO A 161 -16.07 24.88 6.26
C PRO A 161 -17.47 25.04 6.86
N SER A 162 -17.76 24.30 7.93
CA SER A 162 -19.06 24.24 8.60
C SER A 162 -19.33 25.47 9.49
N HIS A 163 -19.12 26.67 8.94
CA HIS A 163 -19.61 27.92 9.51
C HIS A 163 -20.51 28.60 8.47
N GLU A 164 -21.81 28.52 8.75
CA GLU A 164 -22.95 29.18 8.09
C GLU A 164 -22.62 30.42 7.24
N GLU A 165 -22.89 30.38 5.93
CA GLU A 165 -24.14 30.84 5.31
C GLU A 165 -24.09 30.61 3.79
N THR A 166 -25.17 30.04 3.25
CA THR A 166 -25.51 30.04 1.83
C THR A 166 -25.53 31.48 1.29
N VAL A 167 -24.50 31.88 0.56
CA VAL A 167 -24.61 32.94 -0.45
C VAL A 167 -23.99 32.43 -1.74
N ILE A 168 -24.85 32.17 -2.72
CA ILE A 168 -24.47 31.94 -4.11
C ILE A 168 -23.72 33.20 -4.58
N THR A 169 -22.40 33.16 -4.72
CA THR A 169 -21.67 34.16 -5.51
C THR A 169 -20.44 33.54 -6.16
N ASP A 170 -20.44 33.68 -7.48
CA ASP A 170 -19.48 33.31 -8.50
C ASP A 170 -18.11 34.01 -8.27
N GLN A 171 -17.25 33.50 -7.38
CA GLN A 171 -15.92 34.06 -7.12
C GLN A 171 -14.81 32.99 -7.17
N PRO A 172 -13.60 33.33 -7.65
CA PRO A 172 -12.50 32.38 -7.82
C PRO A 172 -12.03 31.85 -6.46
N ILE A 173 -11.54 30.60 -6.45
CA ILE A 173 -11.08 29.88 -5.26
C ILE A 173 -10.03 30.72 -4.51
N HIS A 174 -10.44 31.38 -3.42
CA HIS A 174 -9.54 32.05 -2.49
C HIS A 174 -9.18 31.06 -1.38
N LEU A 175 -7.97 30.53 -1.44
CA LEU A 175 -7.38 29.73 -0.35
C LEU A 175 -7.33 30.59 0.91
N VAL A 176 -8.04 30.17 1.98
CA VAL A 176 -8.10 30.92 3.24
C VAL A 176 -6.90 30.50 4.11
N PRO A 177 -6.27 31.41 4.88
CA PRO A 177 -5.15 31.07 5.77
C PRO A 177 -5.44 29.97 6.81
N SER A 178 -6.71 29.67 7.09
CA SER A 178 -7.12 28.54 7.94
C SER A 178 -6.78 27.19 7.32
N ASP A 179 -6.75 27.09 5.99
CA ASP A 179 -6.46 25.84 5.27
C ASP A 179 -4.96 25.51 5.34
N ALA A 180 -4.13 26.54 5.39
CA ALA A 180 -2.69 26.40 5.67
C ALA A 180 -2.44 25.84 7.08
N GLY A 181 -3.34 26.10 8.04
CA GLY A 181 -3.27 25.55 9.40
C GLY A 181 -3.33 24.03 9.42
N TYR A 182 -4.22 23.44 8.61
CA TYR A 182 -4.28 21.98 8.46
C TYR A 182 -3.01 21.43 7.84
N VAL A 183 -2.46 22.07 6.80
CA VAL A 183 -1.19 21.65 6.18
C VAL A 183 0.00 21.75 7.15
N VAL A 184 0.00 22.73 8.05
CA VAL A 184 1.04 22.88 9.09
C VAL A 184 0.88 21.82 10.19
N VAL A 185 -0.34 21.51 10.63
CA VAL A 185 -0.59 20.43 11.61
C VAL A 185 -0.22 19.06 11.02
N LEU A 186 -0.57 18.84 9.75
CA LEU A 186 -0.21 17.71 8.90
C LEU A 186 1.33 17.59 8.80
N TYR A 187 2.04 18.68 8.51
CA TYR A 187 3.51 18.70 8.48
C TYR A 187 4.17 18.42 9.84
N ILE A 188 3.65 19.00 10.93
CA ILE A 188 4.19 18.80 12.28
C ILE A 188 3.96 17.35 12.75
N TRP A 189 2.78 16.78 12.46
CA TRP A 189 2.50 15.39 12.79
C TRP A 189 3.41 14.42 12.03
N LEU A 190 3.72 14.73 10.77
CA LEU A 190 4.63 13.96 9.91
C LEU A 190 6.12 14.03 10.31
N GLN A 191 6.50 14.98 11.16
CA GLN A 191 7.84 15.10 11.73
C GLN A 191 7.98 14.37 13.08
N VAL A 192 6.85 14.01 13.72
CA VAL A 192 6.80 13.49 15.09
C VAL A 192 6.33 12.03 15.15
N GLY A 193 5.62 11.54 14.13
CA GLY A 193 5.26 10.13 13.96
C GLY A 193 6.29 9.37 13.14
#